data_AF-A0A6M0D0U2-F1
#
_entry.id   AF-A0A6M0D0U2-F1
#
_cell.length_a   1.000
_cell.length_b   1.000
_cell.length_c   1.000
_cell.angle_alpha   90.00
_cell.angle_beta   90.00
_cell.angle_gamma   90.00
#
_symmetry.space_group_name_H-M   'P 1'
#
loop_
_entity.id
_entity.type
_entity.pdbx_description
1 polymer ?
#
loop_
_entity_poly.entity_id
_entity_poly.type
_entity_poly.pdbx_seq_one_letter_code
_entity_poly.pdbx_strand_id
1 'polypeptide(L)'
;MRPLEHLESLDQQIKALLQGLPDTPDRIQLHGDLAAWWAQPDAAGVSRQQRLVQLRREQLRAELALRQTDQTLARAHIQLLNTLLDLPHSWQRLHLPLARRPQVYRPLLSASQPNWRAHLAGVLVLSETGPQGRIIDADEPVGHVLLCSLAHGIEAFDNLAELHIELSERLDDPLQAAPLLCLFSRPDDPIRARQAERLRYDGFADDAVEHQIERLHDAQRARLASVWHADPPHHTALRQALDLEQDILSKGALATRYALLLEKNLPSCG
;
A
#
# COMPACT_ATOMS: atom_id res chain seq x y z
N MET A 1 -26.03 3.06 -4.10
CA MET A 1 -25.17 1.89 -3.80
C MET A 1 -24.62 2.07 -2.40
N ARG A 2 -24.64 1.04 -1.56
CA ARG A 2 -24.10 1.09 -0.19
C ARG A 2 -22.55 1.13 -0.25
N PRO A 3 -21.85 1.73 0.73
CA PRO A 3 -20.39 1.84 0.70
C PRO A 3 -19.66 0.49 0.55
N LEU A 4 -20.15 -0.57 1.20
CA LEU A 4 -19.59 -1.92 1.07
C LEU A 4 -19.77 -2.50 -0.35
N GLU A 5 -20.98 -2.38 -0.92
CA GLU A 5 -21.27 -2.83 -2.30
C GLU A 5 -20.41 -2.08 -3.32
N HIS A 6 -20.10 -0.81 -3.05
CA HIS A 6 -19.20 -0.03 -3.89
C HIS A 6 -17.78 -0.60 -3.89
N LEU A 7 -17.25 -0.93 -2.71
CA LEU A 7 -15.92 -1.51 -2.56
C LEU A 7 -15.82 -2.88 -3.24
N GLU A 8 -16.85 -3.73 -3.08
CA GLU A 8 -16.95 -5.03 -3.76
C GLU A 8 -17.04 -4.89 -5.29
N SER A 9 -17.77 -3.87 -5.77
CA SER A 9 -17.84 -3.56 -7.19
C SER A 9 -16.48 -3.11 -7.75
N LEU A 10 -15.69 -2.36 -6.98
CA LEU A 10 -14.34 -1.96 -7.36
C LEU A 10 -13.39 -3.16 -7.41
N ASP A 11 -13.48 -4.07 -6.44
CA ASP A 11 -12.73 -5.33 -6.46
C ASP A 11 -13.05 -6.17 -7.71
N GLN A 12 -14.32 -6.23 -8.12
CA GLN A 12 -14.71 -6.90 -9.38
C GLN A 12 -14.15 -6.19 -10.63
N GLN A 13 -14.11 -4.86 -10.64
CA GLN A 13 -13.50 -4.11 -11.74
C GLN A 13 -11.99 -4.35 -11.83
N ILE A 14 -11.30 -4.45 -10.69
CA ILE A 14 -9.87 -4.78 -10.65
C ILE A 14 -9.65 -6.21 -11.17
N LYS A 15 -10.44 -7.18 -10.71
CA LYS A 15 -10.38 -8.55 -11.24
C LYS A 15 -10.58 -8.58 -12.75
N ALA A 16 -11.59 -7.87 -13.25
CA ALA A 16 -11.84 -7.77 -14.68
C ALA A 16 -10.67 -7.10 -15.44
N LEU A 17 -10.03 -6.10 -14.86
CA LEU A 17 -8.85 -5.44 -15.44
C LEU A 17 -7.66 -6.39 -15.53
N LEU A 18 -7.46 -7.26 -14.53
CA LEU A 18 -6.38 -8.25 -14.46
C LEU A 18 -6.63 -9.49 -15.33
N GLN A 19 -7.82 -9.65 -15.92
CA GLN A 19 -8.09 -10.75 -16.83
C GLN A 19 -7.27 -10.61 -18.13
N GLY A 20 -6.76 -11.75 -18.62
CA GLY A 20 -6.02 -11.79 -19.88
C GLY A 20 -4.58 -11.30 -19.78
N LEU A 21 -3.96 -11.39 -18.60
CA LEU A 21 -2.51 -11.29 -18.47
C LEU A 21 -1.82 -12.29 -19.41
N PRO A 22 -0.66 -11.93 -20.01
CA PRO A 22 0.06 -12.83 -20.91
C PRO A 22 0.58 -14.06 -20.14
N ASP A 23 0.53 -15.23 -20.79
CA ASP A 23 0.85 -16.55 -20.19
C ASP A 23 1.84 -17.33 -21.08
N THR A 24 2.77 -16.62 -21.73
CA THR A 24 3.77 -17.24 -22.62
C THR A 24 4.92 -17.86 -21.80
N PRO A 25 5.40 -19.07 -22.16
CA PRO A 25 6.49 -19.74 -21.44
C PRO A 25 7.88 -19.14 -21.73
N ASP A 26 8.02 -18.30 -22.77
CA ASP A 26 9.28 -17.62 -23.08
C ASP A 26 9.48 -16.41 -22.14
N ARG A 27 10.59 -16.41 -21.40
CA ARG A 27 10.92 -15.37 -20.43
C ARG A 27 11.00 -13.98 -21.04
N ILE A 28 11.73 -13.82 -22.15
CA ILE A 28 12.00 -12.51 -22.75
C ILE A 28 10.69 -11.99 -23.34
N GLN A 29 9.96 -12.88 -24.03
CA GLN A 29 8.69 -12.53 -24.61
C GLN A 29 7.67 -12.16 -23.53
N LEU A 30 7.59 -12.90 -22.42
CA LEU A 30 6.63 -12.59 -21.35
C LEU A 30 6.89 -11.21 -20.74
N HIS A 31 8.15 -10.87 -20.46
CA HIS A 31 8.46 -9.53 -19.92
C HIS A 31 8.06 -8.41 -20.90
N GLY A 32 8.29 -8.62 -22.21
CA GLY A 32 7.88 -7.68 -23.25
C GLY A 32 6.36 -7.57 -23.36
N ASP A 33 5.67 -8.71 -23.43
CA ASP A 33 4.21 -8.80 -23.55
C ASP A 33 3.52 -8.20 -22.32
N LEU A 34 4.05 -8.43 -21.12
CA LEU A 34 3.51 -7.87 -19.88
C LEU A 34 3.65 -6.34 -19.84
N ALA A 35 4.81 -5.81 -20.25
CA ALA A 35 5.01 -4.37 -20.34
C ALA A 35 4.07 -3.74 -21.37
N ALA A 36 3.92 -4.36 -22.55
CA ALA A 36 3.00 -3.92 -23.59
C ALA A 36 1.53 -3.98 -23.11
N TRP A 37 1.16 -5.03 -22.38
CA TRP A 37 -0.18 -5.24 -21.85
C TRP A 37 -0.58 -4.15 -20.84
N TRP A 38 0.32 -3.78 -19.92
CA TRP A 38 0.10 -2.70 -18.95
C TRP A 38 0.02 -1.33 -19.62
N ALA A 39 0.83 -1.10 -20.66
CA ALA A 39 0.88 0.15 -21.40
C ALA A 39 -0.26 0.32 -22.41
N GLN A 40 -0.94 -0.77 -22.80
CA GLN A 40 -1.99 -0.72 -23.81
C GLN A 40 -3.16 0.17 -23.35
N PRO A 41 -3.50 1.22 -24.12
CA PRO A 41 -4.59 2.13 -23.80
C PRO A 41 -5.96 1.53 -24.15
N ASP A 42 -6.97 1.97 -23.43
CA ASP A 42 -8.37 1.78 -23.79
C ASP A 42 -8.83 2.78 -24.87
N ALA A 43 -10.13 2.75 -25.19
CA ALA A 43 -10.72 3.66 -26.17
C ALA A 43 -10.61 5.16 -25.79
N ALA A 44 -10.40 5.47 -24.51
CA ALA A 44 -10.21 6.82 -23.99
C ALA A 44 -8.72 7.22 -23.90
N GLY A 45 -7.79 6.35 -24.31
CA GLY A 45 -6.36 6.60 -24.23
C GLY A 45 -5.75 6.30 -22.86
N VAL A 46 -6.50 5.72 -21.92
CA VAL A 46 -6.03 5.40 -20.57
C VAL A 46 -5.41 4.01 -20.57
N SER A 47 -4.13 3.93 -20.21
CA SER A 47 -3.44 2.63 -20.06
C SER A 47 -4.03 1.79 -18.93
N ARG A 48 -3.88 0.47 -18.99
CA ARG A 48 -4.31 -0.42 -17.90
C ARG A 48 -3.65 -0.06 -16.57
N GLN A 49 -2.39 0.36 -16.59
CA GLN A 49 -1.69 0.83 -15.41
C GLN A 49 -2.37 2.07 -14.81
N GLN A 50 -2.67 3.08 -15.63
CA GLN A 50 -3.39 4.27 -15.18
C GLN A 50 -4.79 3.94 -14.66
N ARG A 51 -5.48 2.98 -15.30
CA ARG A 51 -6.78 2.50 -14.82
C ARG A 51 -6.67 1.83 -13.46
N LEU A 52 -5.61 1.05 -13.20
CA LEU A 52 -5.38 0.43 -11.89
C LEU A 52 -5.12 1.48 -10.80
N VAL A 53 -4.33 2.53 -11.11
CA VAL A 53 -4.14 3.67 -10.20
C VAL A 53 -5.46 4.36 -9.88
N GLN A 54 -6.32 4.58 -10.87
CA GLN A 54 -7.66 5.15 -10.65
C GLN A 54 -8.52 4.27 -9.76
N LEU A 55 -8.60 2.96 -10.05
CA LEU A 55 -9.37 2.00 -9.26
C LEU A 55 -8.87 1.92 -7.82
N ARG A 56 -7.54 1.95 -7.59
CA ARG A 56 -6.98 1.98 -6.25
C ARG A 56 -7.34 3.27 -5.51
N ARG A 57 -7.32 4.42 -6.19
CA ARG A 57 -7.75 5.70 -5.63
C ARG A 57 -9.23 5.65 -5.23
N GLU A 58 -10.06 5.05 -6.07
CA GLU A 58 -11.49 4.83 -5.80
C GLU A 58 -11.71 3.86 -4.63
N GLN A 59 -10.92 2.78 -4.52
CA GLN A 59 -10.97 1.87 -3.36
C GLN A 59 -10.71 2.62 -2.05
N LEU A 60 -9.67 3.46 -1.99
CA LEU A 60 -9.37 4.25 -0.79
C LEU A 60 -10.53 5.20 -0.43
N ARG A 61 -11.18 5.82 -1.42
CA ARG A 61 -12.37 6.67 -1.17
C ARG A 61 -13.56 5.86 -0.69
N ALA A 62 -13.81 4.69 -1.28
CA ALA A 62 -14.88 3.79 -0.87
C ALA A 62 -14.65 3.28 0.56
N GLU A 63 -13.41 2.93 0.90
CA GLU A 63 -13.00 2.56 2.26
C GLU A 63 -13.23 3.71 3.25
N LEU A 64 -12.79 4.94 2.93
CA LEU A 64 -13.08 6.13 3.76
C LEU A 64 -14.59 6.30 4.02
N ALA A 65 -15.41 6.21 2.97
CA ALA A 65 -16.86 6.35 3.09
C ALA A 65 -17.47 5.25 3.97
N LEU A 66 -16.97 4.01 3.85
CA LEU A 66 -17.39 2.88 4.67
C LEU A 66 -17.01 3.09 6.14
N ARG A 67 -15.75 3.46 6.41
CA ARG A 67 -15.22 3.70 7.76
C ARG A 67 -15.89 4.89 8.45
N GLN A 68 -16.27 5.91 7.67
CA GLN A 68 -17.10 7.02 8.14
C GLN A 68 -18.50 6.55 8.53
N THR A 69 -19.14 5.72 7.70
CA THR A 69 -20.48 5.17 7.97
C THR A 69 -20.49 4.32 9.24
N ASP A 70 -19.45 3.50 9.43
CA ASP A 70 -19.27 2.68 10.63
C ASP A 70 -18.85 3.50 11.87
N GLN A 71 -18.49 4.77 11.67
CA GLN A 71 -17.84 5.66 12.65
C GLN A 71 -16.66 4.95 13.35
N THR A 72 -15.78 4.37 12.54
CA THR A 72 -14.53 3.71 12.98
C THR A 72 -13.30 4.52 12.56
N LEU A 73 -13.50 5.65 11.90
CA LEU A 73 -12.44 6.59 11.52
C LEU A 73 -12.89 8.02 11.80
N ALA A 74 -12.06 8.78 12.52
CA ALA A 74 -12.37 10.16 12.87
C ALA A 74 -12.38 11.09 11.64
N ARG A 75 -13.13 12.20 11.74
CA ARG A 75 -13.26 13.17 10.63
C ARG A 75 -11.93 13.80 10.21
N ALA A 76 -11.01 14.04 11.15
CA ALA A 76 -9.69 14.61 10.87
C ALA A 76 -8.89 13.70 9.92
N HIS A 77 -8.83 12.40 10.23
CA HIS A 77 -8.23 11.37 9.38
C HIS A 77 -8.87 11.31 7.98
N ILE A 78 -10.20 11.36 7.89
CA ILE A 78 -10.90 11.37 6.60
C ILE A 78 -10.52 12.58 5.75
N GLN A 79 -10.40 13.76 6.37
CA GLN A 79 -9.96 14.98 5.69
C GLN A 79 -8.50 14.91 5.24
N LEU A 80 -7.64 14.30 6.05
CA LEU A 80 -6.23 14.07 5.75
C LEU A 80 -6.07 13.29 4.43
N LEU A 81 -6.69 12.13 4.35
CA LEU A 81 -6.57 11.27 3.18
C LEU A 81 -7.28 11.86 1.96
N ASN A 82 -8.49 12.45 2.11
CA ASN A 82 -9.14 13.11 0.96
C ASN A 82 -8.30 14.24 0.37
N THR A 83 -7.65 15.05 1.21
CA THR A 83 -6.74 16.11 0.75
C THR A 83 -5.60 15.54 -0.08
N LEU A 84 -5.02 14.39 0.34
CA LEU A 84 -4.00 13.72 -0.43
C LEU A 84 -4.55 13.15 -1.76
N LEU A 85 -5.73 12.54 -1.75
CA LEU A 85 -6.31 11.96 -2.97
C LEU A 85 -6.74 13.02 -4.00
N ASP A 86 -7.05 14.24 -3.55
CA ASP A 86 -7.39 15.38 -4.41
C ASP A 86 -6.12 16.13 -4.89
N LEU A 87 -5.08 16.19 -4.06
CA LEU A 87 -3.82 16.87 -4.33
C LEU A 87 -2.64 15.91 -4.06
N PRO A 88 -2.40 14.92 -4.94
CA PRO A 88 -1.46 13.81 -4.70
C PRO A 88 -0.01 14.25 -4.51
N HIS A 89 0.46 15.24 -5.26
CA HIS A 89 1.84 15.71 -5.16
C HIS A 89 2.01 16.79 -4.09
N SER A 90 3.14 16.77 -3.41
CA SER A 90 3.44 17.73 -2.33
C SER A 90 3.42 19.19 -2.81
N TRP A 91 3.86 19.46 -4.05
CA TRP A 91 3.82 20.79 -4.65
C TRP A 91 2.39 21.32 -4.85
N GLN A 92 1.41 20.43 -5.09
CA GLN A 92 0.01 20.82 -5.24
C GLN A 92 -0.59 21.31 -3.92
N ARG A 93 -0.05 20.89 -2.78
CA ARG A 93 -0.54 21.24 -1.43
C ARG A 93 0.09 22.52 -0.87
N LEU A 94 1.01 23.17 -1.60
CA LEU A 94 1.72 24.38 -1.12
C LEU A 94 0.79 25.58 -0.91
N HIS A 95 -0.34 25.64 -1.61
CA HIS A 95 -1.34 26.69 -1.43
C HIS A 95 -2.19 26.50 -0.15
N LEU A 96 -2.16 25.33 0.48
CA LEU A 96 -2.92 25.05 1.69
C LEU A 96 -2.23 25.64 2.93
N PRO A 97 -3.00 26.06 3.96
CA PRO A 97 -2.44 26.41 5.26
C PRO A 97 -1.60 25.28 5.85
N LEU A 98 -0.51 25.59 6.57
CA LEU A 98 0.40 24.59 7.15
C LEU A 98 -0.32 23.55 8.01
N ALA A 99 -1.30 23.97 8.81
CA ALA A 99 -2.11 23.08 9.67
C ALA A 99 -3.04 22.12 8.89
N ARG A 100 -3.16 22.28 7.56
CA ARG A 100 -3.97 21.42 6.68
C ARG A 100 -3.16 20.88 5.51
N ARG A 101 -1.83 20.88 5.65
CA ARG A 101 -0.92 20.45 4.60
C ARG A 101 -0.34 19.08 4.95
N PRO A 102 -1.05 17.99 4.61
CA PRO A 102 -0.58 16.65 4.94
C PRO A 102 0.78 16.36 4.33
N GLN A 103 1.63 15.69 5.11
CA GLN A 103 2.89 15.13 4.65
C GLN A 103 2.73 13.64 4.42
N VAL A 104 3.55 13.09 3.53
CA VAL A 104 3.59 11.67 3.23
C VAL A 104 5.00 11.17 3.51
N TYR A 105 5.10 10.03 4.16
CA TYR A 105 6.36 9.35 4.44
C TYR A 105 6.26 7.88 4.05
N ARG A 106 7.42 7.29 3.76
CA ARG A 106 7.58 5.85 3.54
C ARG A 106 8.30 5.26 4.74
N PRO A 107 7.77 4.20 5.37
CA PRO A 107 8.52 3.48 6.39
C PRO A 107 9.83 2.97 5.81
N LEU A 108 10.91 3.22 6.52
CA LEU A 108 12.28 2.98 6.09
C LEU A 108 12.96 2.08 7.11
N LEU A 109 13.31 0.88 6.67
CA LEU A 109 14.04 -0.11 7.44
C LEU A 109 15.53 -0.01 7.14
N SER A 110 16.37 -0.16 8.16
CA SER A 110 17.82 -0.21 7.98
C SER A 110 18.52 -1.11 8.99
N ALA A 111 19.61 -1.73 8.54
CA ALA A 111 20.52 -2.55 9.33
C ALA A 111 21.97 -2.14 9.04
N SER A 112 22.85 -2.24 10.05
CA SER A 112 24.23 -1.76 9.96
C SER A 112 25.20 -2.84 9.49
N GLN A 113 24.89 -4.13 9.69
CA GLN A 113 25.78 -5.24 9.33
C GLN A 113 25.03 -6.46 8.77
N PRO A 114 25.12 -6.73 7.44
CA PRO A 114 25.65 -5.85 6.40
C PRO A 114 24.79 -4.58 6.25
N ASN A 115 25.41 -3.47 5.83
CA ASN A 115 24.67 -2.24 5.52
C ASN A 115 23.54 -2.54 4.52
N TRP A 116 22.30 -2.35 4.97
CA TRP A 116 21.11 -2.57 4.18
C TRP A 116 20.06 -1.53 4.55
N ARG A 117 19.33 -1.07 3.55
CA ARG A 117 18.27 -0.07 3.72
C ARG A 117 17.22 -0.28 2.65
N ALA A 118 15.95 -0.34 3.04
CA ALA A 118 14.85 -0.42 2.11
C ALA A 118 13.58 0.20 2.69
N HIS A 119 12.70 0.67 1.82
CA HIS A 119 11.36 1.10 2.22
C HIS A 119 10.42 -0.09 2.31
N LEU A 120 9.45 -0.03 3.22
CA LEU A 120 8.37 -1.00 3.29
C LEU A 120 7.43 -0.81 2.09
N ALA A 121 7.54 -1.70 1.10
CA ALA A 121 6.86 -1.55 -0.18
C ALA A 121 5.33 -1.60 -0.04
N GLY A 122 4.64 -0.68 -0.71
CA GLY A 122 3.17 -0.58 -0.65
C GLY A 122 2.62 0.05 0.63
N VAL A 123 3.48 0.52 1.55
CA VAL A 123 3.09 1.15 2.80
C VAL A 123 3.47 2.63 2.80
N LEU A 124 2.52 3.46 3.19
CA LEU A 124 2.66 4.91 3.29
C LEU A 124 2.12 5.39 4.62
N VAL A 125 2.77 6.41 5.18
CA VAL A 125 2.32 7.10 6.39
C VAL A 125 1.94 8.52 6.00
N LEU A 126 0.72 8.92 6.29
CA LEU A 126 0.27 10.30 6.16
C LEU A 126 0.27 10.93 7.54
N SER A 127 0.73 12.17 7.65
CA SER A 127 0.62 12.95 8.88
C SER A 127 -0.06 14.27 8.64
N GLU A 128 -0.72 14.80 9.67
CA GLU A 128 -1.36 16.12 9.64
C GLU A 128 -0.36 17.26 9.34
N THR A 129 0.81 17.17 9.95
CA THR A 129 1.89 18.17 9.84
C THR A 129 3.25 17.50 9.80
N GLY A 130 4.32 18.26 9.63
CA GLY A 130 5.69 17.75 9.74
C GLY A 130 6.64 18.31 8.68
N PRO A 131 7.94 18.00 8.80
CA PRO A 131 8.95 18.48 7.88
C PRO A 131 8.86 17.79 6.52
N GLN A 132 8.62 18.57 5.47
CA GLN A 132 8.58 18.07 4.10
C GLN A 132 9.96 17.59 3.63
N GLY A 133 10.01 16.41 2.99
CA GLY A 133 11.20 15.93 2.27
C GLY A 133 12.39 15.55 3.16
N ARG A 134 12.15 15.25 4.44
CA ARG A 134 13.19 14.81 5.39
C ARG A 134 12.86 13.44 5.95
N ILE A 135 13.89 12.76 6.43
CA ILE A 135 13.73 11.57 7.26
C ILE A 135 13.44 12.03 8.68
N ILE A 136 12.41 11.47 9.30
CA ILE A 136 12.03 11.74 10.68
C ILE A 136 12.10 10.45 11.52
N ASP A 137 12.31 10.64 12.82
CA ASP A 137 12.25 9.59 13.84
C ASP A 137 10.81 9.48 14.41
N ALA A 138 10.56 8.44 15.21
CA ALA A 138 9.21 8.09 15.67
C ALA A 138 8.58 9.11 16.63
N ASP A 139 9.40 9.91 17.32
CA ASP A 139 9.02 10.91 18.32
C ASP A 139 8.74 12.29 17.71
N GLU A 140 8.90 12.46 16.39
CA GLU A 140 8.64 13.73 15.72
C GLU A 140 7.15 14.14 15.90
N PRO A 141 6.87 15.38 16.35
CA PRO A 141 5.51 15.84 16.62
C PRO A 141 4.77 16.21 15.33
N VAL A 142 4.28 15.19 14.62
CA VAL A 142 3.60 15.33 13.31
C VAL A 142 2.07 15.39 13.39
N GLY A 143 1.50 15.31 14.60
CA GLY A 143 0.07 15.21 14.85
C GLY A 143 -0.46 13.79 14.62
N HIS A 144 -1.76 13.67 14.32
CA HIS A 144 -2.36 12.37 14.02
C HIS A 144 -1.80 11.81 12.71
N VAL A 145 -1.75 10.48 12.63
CA VAL A 145 -1.19 9.79 11.46
C VAL A 145 -2.12 8.69 10.93
N LEU A 146 -2.04 8.46 9.62
CA LEU A 146 -2.66 7.34 8.96
C LEU A 146 -1.59 6.42 8.39
N LEU A 147 -1.71 5.12 8.63
CA LEU A 147 -1.04 4.10 7.86
C LEU A 147 -1.96 3.71 6.69
N CYS A 148 -1.47 3.85 5.47
CA CYS A 148 -2.15 3.40 4.27
C CYS A 148 -1.30 2.32 3.62
N SER A 149 -1.79 1.07 3.64
CA SER A 149 -1.10 -0.06 3.03
C SER A 149 -2.00 -0.80 2.05
N LEU A 150 -1.38 -1.46 1.07
CA LEU A 150 -2.07 -2.42 0.20
C LEU A 150 -2.58 -3.63 1.02
N ALA A 151 -1.80 -4.07 2.00
CA ALA A 151 -2.07 -5.22 2.85
C ALA A 151 -3.25 -5.05 3.82
N HIS A 152 -3.42 -3.88 4.44
CA HIS A 152 -4.35 -3.67 5.56
C HIS A 152 -5.35 -2.53 5.35
N GLY A 153 -5.26 -1.78 4.25
CA GLY A 153 -6.11 -0.61 4.02
C GLY A 153 -5.65 0.60 4.83
N ILE A 154 -6.61 1.27 5.49
CA ILE A 154 -6.44 2.51 6.23
C ILE A 154 -6.54 2.25 7.74
N GLU A 155 -5.48 2.60 8.45
CA GLU A 155 -5.39 2.52 9.91
C GLU A 155 -5.00 3.88 10.48
N ALA A 156 -5.61 4.24 11.61
CA ALA A 156 -5.43 5.55 12.23
C ALA A 156 -4.77 5.42 13.60
N PHE A 157 -3.89 6.36 13.91
CA PHE A 157 -3.13 6.41 15.16
C PHE A 157 -3.08 7.86 15.66
N ASP A 158 -3.01 8.04 16.97
CA ASP A 158 -3.03 9.39 17.55
C ASP A 158 -1.73 10.15 17.29
N ASN A 159 -0.63 9.43 17.08
CA ASN A 159 0.68 9.99 16.78
C ASN A 159 1.62 8.98 16.09
N LEU A 160 2.76 9.47 15.62
CA LEU A 160 3.77 8.64 14.94
C LEU A 160 4.42 7.60 15.85
N ALA A 161 4.52 7.85 17.16
CA ALA A 161 5.13 6.93 18.10
C ALA A 161 4.25 5.68 18.32
N GLU A 162 2.93 5.84 18.41
CA GLU A 162 1.98 4.73 18.46
C GLU A 162 2.03 3.88 17.18
N LEU A 163 1.99 4.53 16.01
CA LEU A 163 2.17 3.84 14.73
C LEU A 163 3.50 3.09 14.69
N HIS A 164 4.57 3.67 15.22
CA HIS A 164 5.89 3.06 15.25
C HIS A 164 5.94 1.79 16.09
N ILE A 165 5.34 1.82 17.28
CA ILE A 165 5.26 0.65 18.16
C ILE A 165 4.49 -0.46 17.45
N GLU A 166 3.27 -0.16 16.97
CA GLU A 166 2.42 -1.13 16.28
C GLU A 166 3.13 -1.73 15.05
N LEU A 167 3.74 -0.89 14.22
CA LEU A 167 4.43 -1.37 13.02
C LEU A 167 5.67 -2.21 13.36
N SER A 168 6.38 -1.88 14.44
CA SER A 168 7.53 -2.67 14.89
C SER A 168 7.08 -4.05 15.41
N GLU A 169 6.03 -4.09 16.24
CA GLU A 169 5.46 -5.34 16.76
C GLU A 169 4.97 -6.26 15.63
N ARG A 170 4.31 -5.68 14.61
CA ARG A 170 3.88 -6.43 13.41
C ARG A 170 5.05 -6.99 12.61
N LEU A 171 6.16 -6.26 12.52
CA LEU A 171 7.34 -6.71 11.78
C LEU A 171 8.11 -7.81 12.53
N ASP A 172 8.03 -7.84 13.85
CA ASP A 172 8.61 -8.88 14.69
C ASP A 172 7.82 -10.21 14.59
N ASP A 173 6.49 -10.15 14.55
CA ASP A 173 5.62 -11.31 14.37
C ASP A 173 5.65 -11.83 12.91
N PRO A 174 6.12 -13.08 12.66
CA PRO A 174 6.18 -13.63 11.30
C PRO A 174 4.84 -13.64 10.54
N LEU A 175 3.71 -13.82 11.22
CA LEU A 175 2.40 -13.91 10.59
C LEU A 175 1.89 -12.53 10.18
N GLN A 176 2.15 -11.51 11.00
CA GLN A 176 1.73 -10.13 10.74
C GLN A 176 2.70 -9.42 9.77
N ALA A 177 3.98 -9.79 9.81
CA ALA A 177 4.99 -9.25 8.90
C ALA A 177 4.78 -9.73 7.47
N ALA A 178 4.36 -10.99 7.27
CA ALA A 178 4.22 -11.58 5.94
C ALA A 178 3.47 -10.71 4.91
N PRO A 179 2.26 -10.18 5.19
CA PRO A 179 1.55 -9.32 4.25
C PRO A 179 2.21 -7.94 4.06
N LEU A 180 2.95 -7.41 5.06
CA LEU A 180 3.68 -6.14 4.91
C LEU A 180 4.95 -6.29 4.05
N LEU A 181 5.51 -7.50 4.01
CA LEU A 181 6.77 -7.79 3.34
C LEU A 181 6.58 -8.45 1.96
N CYS A 182 5.35 -8.80 1.56
CA CYS A 182 5.10 -9.56 0.33
C CYS A 182 5.50 -8.84 -0.96
N LEU A 183 5.60 -7.50 -0.91
CA LEU A 183 5.96 -6.66 -2.06
C LEU A 183 7.47 -6.40 -2.20
N PHE A 184 8.30 -7.01 -1.35
CA PHE A 184 9.75 -6.96 -1.56
C PHE A 184 10.15 -7.71 -2.82
N SER A 185 10.92 -7.03 -3.69
CA SER A 185 11.34 -7.59 -4.97
C SER A 185 12.41 -8.68 -4.84
N ARG A 186 13.21 -8.68 -3.77
CA ARG A 186 14.27 -9.68 -3.58
C ARG A 186 13.88 -10.67 -2.49
N PRO A 187 14.11 -11.98 -2.68
CA PRO A 187 13.71 -13.00 -1.69
C PRO A 187 14.41 -12.84 -0.32
N ASP A 188 15.59 -12.23 -0.29
CA ASP A 188 16.33 -11.98 0.96
C ASP A 188 15.83 -10.75 1.72
N ASP A 189 15.16 -9.80 1.04
CA ASP A 189 14.77 -8.53 1.65
C ASP A 189 13.73 -8.70 2.77
N PRO A 190 12.71 -9.58 2.68
CA PRO A 190 11.83 -9.86 3.82
C PRO A 190 12.59 -10.35 5.07
N ILE A 191 13.61 -11.19 4.89
CA ILE A 191 14.42 -11.69 6.01
C ILE A 191 15.21 -10.53 6.64
N ARG A 192 15.82 -9.69 5.80
CA ARG A 192 16.57 -8.51 6.26
C ARG A 192 15.68 -7.46 6.90
N ALA A 193 14.46 -7.28 6.39
CA ALA A 193 13.47 -6.36 6.93
C ALA A 193 13.08 -6.74 8.36
N ARG A 194 12.88 -8.04 8.63
CA ARG A 194 12.61 -8.56 9.99
C ARG A 194 13.81 -8.48 10.93
N GLN A 195 15.02 -8.32 10.37
CA GLN A 195 16.26 -8.13 11.12
C GLN A 195 16.70 -6.66 11.15
N ALA A 196 15.84 -5.74 10.69
CA ALA A 196 16.17 -4.33 10.66
C ALA A 196 16.34 -3.81 12.09
N GLU A 197 17.43 -3.09 12.33
CA GLU A 197 17.74 -2.50 13.63
C GLU A 197 16.96 -1.21 13.88
N ARG A 198 16.51 -0.56 12.80
CA ARG A 198 15.87 0.77 12.85
C ARG A 198 14.74 0.89 11.84
N LEU A 199 13.63 1.43 12.31
CA LEU A 199 12.52 1.92 11.53
C LEU A 199 12.46 3.45 11.62
N ARG A 200 12.43 4.13 10.47
CA ARG A 200 12.32 5.59 10.31
C ARG A 200 11.30 5.93 9.24
N TYR A 201 11.03 7.23 9.03
CA TYR A 201 10.03 7.66 8.05
C TYR A 201 10.65 8.65 7.07
N ASP A 202 10.78 8.23 5.82
CA ASP A 202 11.42 9.01 4.75
C ASP A 202 10.38 9.81 3.97
N GLY A 203 10.52 11.13 3.90
CA GLY A 203 9.59 12.02 3.23
C GLY A 203 9.37 11.66 1.75
N PHE A 204 8.12 11.70 1.32
CA PHE A 204 7.70 11.34 -0.03
C PHE A 204 6.88 12.47 -0.67
N ALA A 205 7.26 12.85 -1.89
CA ALA A 205 6.77 14.07 -2.54
C ALA A 205 5.78 13.81 -3.69
N ASP A 206 5.75 12.59 -4.23
CA ASP A 206 5.01 12.22 -5.44
C ASP A 206 3.64 11.61 -5.12
N ASP A 207 2.94 11.11 -6.14
CA ASP A 207 1.62 10.48 -5.97
C ASP A 207 1.76 9.15 -5.22
N ALA A 208 1.23 9.15 -4.00
CA ALA A 208 1.16 8.00 -3.09
C ALA A 208 0.53 6.76 -3.73
N VAL A 209 -0.58 6.93 -4.45
CA VAL A 209 -1.33 5.82 -5.03
C VAL A 209 -0.59 5.25 -6.22
N GLU A 210 -0.03 6.12 -7.06
CA GLU A 210 0.82 5.70 -8.18
C GLU A 210 2.03 4.91 -7.65
N HIS A 211 2.68 5.40 -6.60
CA HIS A 211 3.81 4.71 -5.97
C HIS A 211 3.44 3.30 -5.47
N GLN A 212 2.28 3.12 -4.84
CA GLN A 212 1.81 1.79 -4.41
C GLN A 212 1.66 0.83 -5.60
N ILE A 213 1.08 1.29 -6.70
CA ILE A 213 0.92 0.48 -7.93
C ILE A 213 2.27 0.17 -8.58
N GLU A 214 3.21 1.13 -8.58
CA GLU A 214 4.57 0.85 -9.04
C GLU A 214 5.26 -0.22 -8.20
N ARG A 215 5.14 -0.17 -6.86
CA ARG A 215 5.69 -1.21 -5.98
C ARG A 215 5.05 -2.58 -6.26
N LEU A 216 3.75 -2.62 -6.53
CA LEU A 216 3.04 -3.84 -6.92
C LEU A 216 3.60 -4.43 -8.23
N HIS A 217 3.81 -3.61 -9.25
CA HIS A 217 4.40 -4.04 -10.53
C HIS A 217 5.86 -4.47 -10.38
N ASP A 218 6.65 -3.78 -9.55
CA ASP A 218 8.02 -4.18 -9.23
C ASP A 218 8.05 -5.56 -8.59
N ALA A 219 7.16 -5.82 -7.62
CA ALA A 219 7.01 -7.12 -7.00
C ALA A 219 6.58 -8.21 -7.99
N GLN A 220 5.64 -7.92 -8.91
CA GLN A 220 5.25 -8.85 -9.98
C GLN A 220 6.45 -9.25 -10.84
N ARG A 221 7.20 -8.26 -11.34
CA ARG A 221 8.37 -8.49 -12.19
C ARG A 221 9.46 -9.29 -11.48
N ALA A 222 9.66 -9.03 -10.19
CA ALA A 222 10.63 -9.76 -9.38
C ALA A 222 10.20 -11.21 -9.10
N ARG A 223 8.93 -11.44 -8.78
CA ARG A 223 8.36 -12.79 -8.61
C ARG A 223 8.49 -13.59 -9.91
N LEU A 224 8.21 -12.97 -11.05
CA LEU A 224 8.43 -13.61 -12.35
C LEU A 224 9.90 -13.99 -12.48
N ALA A 225 10.81 -13.01 -12.34
CA ALA A 225 12.23 -13.26 -12.46
C ALA A 225 12.69 -14.42 -11.55
N SER A 226 12.23 -14.50 -10.29
CA SER A 226 12.62 -15.58 -9.37
C SER A 226 12.13 -16.96 -9.81
N VAL A 227 10.90 -17.10 -10.32
CA VAL A 227 10.40 -18.39 -10.81
C VAL A 227 11.24 -18.92 -11.98
N TRP A 228 11.73 -18.06 -12.87
CA TRP A 228 12.62 -18.50 -13.97
C TRP A 228 14.03 -18.91 -13.52
N HIS A 229 14.48 -18.50 -12.33
CA HIS A 229 15.76 -18.98 -11.78
C HIS A 229 15.61 -20.36 -11.09
N ALA A 230 14.39 -20.78 -10.76
CA ALA A 230 14.09 -22.10 -10.24
C ALA A 230 13.83 -23.08 -11.41
N ASP A 231 14.85 -23.86 -11.80
CA ASP A 231 14.79 -24.75 -12.95
C ASP A 231 14.10 -26.11 -12.60
N PRO A 232 13.12 -26.61 -13.39
CA PRO A 232 12.36 -25.93 -14.43
C PRO A 232 11.14 -25.15 -13.89
N PRO A 233 10.75 -24.01 -14.51
CA PRO A 233 9.62 -23.21 -14.06
C PRO A 233 8.30 -23.97 -14.27
N HIS A 234 7.63 -24.31 -13.17
CA HIS A 234 6.29 -24.89 -13.25
C HIS A 234 5.28 -23.82 -13.69
N HIS A 235 4.43 -24.17 -14.67
CA HIS A 235 3.39 -23.29 -15.20
C HIS A 235 2.47 -22.71 -14.10
N THR A 236 2.24 -23.46 -13.01
CA THR A 236 1.50 -23.00 -11.84
C THR A 236 2.23 -21.90 -11.06
N ALA A 237 3.55 -22.02 -10.89
CA ALA A 237 4.37 -21.01 -10.24
C ALA A 237 4.43 -19.71 -11.06
N LEU A 238 4.45 -19.81 -12.39
CA LEU A 238 4.36 -18.65 -13.28
C LEU A 238 3.05 -17.89 -13.12
N ARG A 239 1.91 -18.60 -13.11
CA ARG A 239 0.60 -17.98 -12.88
C ARG A 239 0.50 -17.33 -11.51
N GLN A 240 1.05 -17.96 -10.46
CA GLN A 240 1.10 -17.37 -9.12
C GLN A 240 1.98 -16.12 -9.06
N ALA A 241 3.08 -16.07 -9.81
CA ALA A 241 3.93 -14.88 -9.90
C ALA A 241 3.29 -13.73 -10.69
N LEU A 242 2.40 -14.04 -11.64
CA LEU A 242 1.61 -13.05 -12.38
C LEU A 242 0.43 -12.51 -11.57
N ASP A 243 -0.12 -13.29 -10.64
CA ASP A 243 -1.29 -12.92 -9.87
C ASP A 243 -1.02 -11.71 -8.95
N LEU A 244 -1.87 -10.68 -9.10
CA LEU A 244 -1.85 -9.48 -8.28
C LEU A 244 -3.08 -9.37 -7.37
N GLU A 245 -4.08 -10.24 -7.53
CA GLU A 245 -5.36 -10.11 -6.83
C GLU A 245 -5.18 -10.11 -5.31
N GLN A 246 -4.30 -10.97 -4.80
CA GLN A 246 -4.06 -11.07 -3.35
C GLN A 246 -3.44 -9.80 -2.76
N ASP A 247 -2.75 -9.01 -3.58
CA ASP A 247 -1.97 -7.85 -3.14
C ASP A 247 -2.75 -6.53 -3.26
N ILE A 248 -3.84 -6.48 -4.04
CA ILE A 248 -4.56 -5.21 -4.33
C ILE A 248 -6.05 -5.21 -3.96
N LEU A 249 -6.66 -6.37 -3.77
CA LEU A 249 -8.07 -6.45 -3.42
C LEU A 249 -8.32 -6.03 -1.96
N SER A 250 -9.56 -5.63 -1.67
CA SER A 250 -9.93 -5.02 -0.40
C SER A 250 -10.03 -5.99 0.78
N LYS A 251 -9.57 -7.24 0.64
CA LYS A 251 -9.67 -8.29 1.66
C LYS A 251 -9.03 -7.85 2.99
N GLY A 252 -7.83 -7.28 2.91
CA GLY A 252 -7.11 -6.77 4.06
C GLY A 252 -7.82 -5.61 4.75
N ALA A 253 -8.22 -4.60 3.97
CA ALA A 253 -9.01 -3.47 4.45
C ALA A 253 -10.32 -3.90 5.15
N LEU A 254 -11.01 -4.90 4.60
CA LEU A 254 -12.21 -5.45 5.20
C LEU A 254 -11.91 -6.20 6.51
N ALA A 255 -10.82 -6.95 6.60
CA ALA A 255 -10.41 -7.62 7.84
C ALA A 255 -10.14 -6.58 8.95
N THR A 256 -9.35 -5.54 8.65
CA THR A 256 -9.08 -4.42 9.56
C THR A 256 -10.38 -3.73 10.01
N ARG A 257 -11.30 -3.50 9.07
CA ARG A 257 -12.62 -2.95 9.38
C ARG A 257 -13.38 -3.83 10.38
N TYR A 258 -13.45 -5.14 10.14
CA TYR A 258 -14.20 -6.05 11.01
C TYR A 258 -13.60 -6.13 12.41
N ALA A 259 -12.27 -6.13 12.55
CA ALA A 259 -11.62 -6.04 13.86
C ALA A 259 -12.05 -4.79 14.64
N LEU A 260 -12.00 -3.62 13.99
CA LEU A 260 -12.35 -2.34 14.61
C LEU A 260 -13.85 -2.22 14.93
N LEU A 261 -14.72 -2.85 14.12
CA LEU A 261 -16.13 -2.97 14.45
C LEU A 261 -16.38 -3.87 15.65
N LEU A 262 -15.63 -4.97 15.79
CA LEU A 262 -15.71 -5.83 16.97
C LEU A 262 -15.32 -5.05 18.21
N GLU A 263 -14.14 -4.41 18.22
CA GLU A 263 -13.66 -3.59 19.34
C GLU A 263 -14.69 -2.54 19.78
N LYS A 264 -15.28 -1.81 18.81
CA LYS A 264 -16.29 -0.80 19.08
C LYS A 264 -17.56 -1.35 19.73
N ASN A 265 -17.96 -2.58 19.40
CA ASN A 265 -19.21 -3.20 19.87
C ASN A 265 -18.99 -4.19 21.01
N LEU A 266 -17.75 -4.38 21.49
CA LEU A 266 -17.50 -5.18 22.69
C LEU A 266 -18.18 -4.49 23.88
N PRO A 267 -18.95 -5.23 24.70
CA PRO A 267 -19.53 -4.66 25.92
C PRO A 267 -18.38 -4.22 26.83
N SER A 268 -18.43 -2.98 27.30
CA SER A 268 -17.50 -2.48 28.31
C SER A 268 -17.54 -3.46 29.48
N CYS A 269 -16.47 -4.20 29.73
CA CYS A 269 -16.33 -4.96 30.96
C CYS A 269 -16.25 -3.93 32.10
N GLY A 270 -17.41 -3.60 32.68
CA GLY A 270 -17.54 -2.80 33.89
C GLY A 270 -17.20 -3.58 35.14
#